data_AF-A0A7L3K0S6-F1
#
_entry.id   AF-A0A7L3K0S6-F1
#
_cell.length_a   1.000
_cell.length_b   1.000
_cell.length_c   1.000
_cell.angle_alpha   90.00
_cell.angle_beta   90.00
_cell.angle_gamma   90.00
#
_symmetry.space_group_name_H-M   'P 1'
#
loop_
_entity.id
_entity.type
_entity.pdbx_description
1 polymer ?
#
loop_
_entity_poly.entity_id
_entity_poly.type
_entity_poly.pdbx_seq_one_letter_code
_entity_poly.pdbx_strand_id
1 'polypeptide(L)'
;ARVFQNIDDGTSDRPYSHALVAGIDRYPRKVTAAMGKKKIAKRSKIKSFVKVYNYNHLMPTRYSVDIPLDKTVVNKDVFRDPALKRKARREAKVKFEER
;
A
#
# COMPACT_ATOMS: atom_id res chain seq x y z
N ALA A 1 3.94 4.47 4.65
CA ALA A 1 3.78 3.57 3.48
C ALA A 1 4.99 2.66 3.41
N ARG A 2 4.87 1.46 2.83
CA ARG A 2 5.98 0.50 2.73
C ARG A 2 6.44 0.37 1.27
N VAL A 3 7.75 0.27 1.09
CA VAL A 3 8.38 -0.08 -0.20
C VAL A 3 8.42 -1.61 -0.35
N PHE A 4 7.94 -2.14 -1.47
CA PHE A 4 7.81 -3.57 -1.75
C PHE A 4 8.85 -4.09 -2.74
N GLN A 5 9.12 -3.30 -3.77
CA GLN A 5 10.09 -3.65 -4.80
C GLN A 5 10.89 -2.40 -5.16
N ASN A 6 12.20 -2.53 -5.05
CA ASN A 6 13.17 -1.54 -5.46
C ASN A 6 13.60 -1.86 -6.90
N ILE A 7 13.59 -0.86 -7.77
CA ILE A 7 14.15 -0.95 -9.11
C ILE A 7 15.11 0.22 -9.27
N ASP A 8 16.38 -0.10 -9.08
CA ASP A 8 17.43 0.91 -8.99
C ASP A 8 17.95 1.30 -10.38
N ASP A 9 18.00 0.34 -11.32
CA ASP A 9 18.53 0.53 -12.68
C ASP A 9 17.50 1.04 -13.71
N GLY A 10 16.28 1.35 -13.26
CA GLY A 10 15.19 1.74 -14.16
C GLY A 10 14.61 0.58 -14.99
N THR A 11 13.64 0.90 -15.84
CA THR A 11 13.00 -0.04 -16.79
C THR A 11 12.78 0.67 -18.13
N SER A 12 12.49 -0.08 -19.19
CA SER A 12 12.16 0.48 -20.52
C SER A 12 11.13 1.60 -20.45
N ASP A 13 10.09 1.43 -19.63
CA ASP A 13 9.01 2.40 -19.49
C ASP A 13 9.39 3.61 -18.63
N ARG A 14 10.42 3.46 -17.77
CA ARG A 14 10.82 4.43 -16.74
C ARG A 14 12.33 4.35 -16.52
N PRO A 15 13.14 5.18 -17.20
CA PRO A 15 14.60 5.10 -17.15
C PRO A 15 15.22 5.64 -15.83
N TYR A 16 14.39 5.94 -14.83
CA TYR A 16 14.81 6.45 -13.53
C TYR A 16 14.58 5.41 -12.42
N SER A 17 15.36 5.52 -11.36
CA SER A 17 15.24 4.68 -10.17
C SER A 17 13.89 4.90 -9.47
N HIS A 18 13.16 3.81 -9.21
CA HIS A 18 11.81 3.88 -8.66
C HIS A 18 11.49 2.68 -7.78
N ALA A 19 10.52 2.89 -6.89
CA ALA A 19 10.02 1.90 -5.97
C ALA A 19 8.53 1.63 -6.18
N LEU A 20 8.15 0.37 -6.06
CA LEU A 20 6.75 -0.03 -5.88
C LEU A 20 6.39 0.11 -4.42
N VAL A 21 5.40 0.95 -4.14
CA VAL A 21 4.97 1.31 -2.78
C VAL A 21 3.52 0.92 -2.58
N ALA A 22 3.23 0.23 -1.49
CA ALA A 22 1.87 0.11 -0.97
C ALA A 22 1.77 0.82 0.37
N GLY A 23 0.68 1.55 0.54
CA GLY A 23 0.51 2.39 1.71
C GLY A 23 -0.94 2.58 2.07
N ILE A 24 -1.14 3.34 3.15
CA ILE A 24 -2.43 3.70 3.68
C ILE A 24 -2.75 5.11 3.18
N ASP A 25 -3.82 5.23 2.40
CA ASP A 25 -4.39 6.50 1.93
C ASP A 25 -5.27 7.12 3.01
N ARG A 26 -6.12 6.29 3.64
CA ARG A 26 -6.99 6.70 4.75
C ARG A 26 -6.66 5.84 5.96
N TYR A 27 -6.08 6.50 6.96
CA TYR A 27 -5.82 5.90 8.27
C TYR A 27 -7.11 5.60 9.03
N PRO A 28 -7.11 4.57 9.89
CA PRO A 28 -8.22 4.34 10.80
C PRO A 28 -8.37 5.54 11.74
N ARG A 29 -9.60 5.94 12.01
CA ARG A 29 -9.89 7.07 12.89
C ARG A 29 -9.96 6.60 14.34
N LYS A 30 -9.52 7.43 15.28
CA LYS A 30 -9.61 7.16 16.73
C LYS A 30 -11.01 6.68 17.12
N VAL A 31 -11.05 5.58 17.87
CA VAL A 31 -12.26 4.98 18.45
C VAL A 31 -12.30 5.31 19.95
N THR A 32 -13.50 5.53 20.48
CA THR A 32 -13.73 5.73 21.92
C THR A 32 -14.81 4.77 22.40
N ALA A 33 -14.81 4.44 23.70
CA ALA A 33 -15.71 3.44 24.30
C ALA A 33 -17.20 3.79 24.12
N ALA A 34 -17.55 5.07 24.06
CA ALA A 34 -18.92 5.54 23.87
C ALA A 34 -19.49 5.27 22.46
N MET A 35 -18.67 4.82 21.50
CA MET A 35 -19.13 4.61 20.13
C MET A 35 -19.89 3.28 19.98
N GLY A 36 -21.03 3.31 19.30
CA GLY A 36 -21.73 2.08 18.92
C GLY A 36 -20.96 1.23 17.91
N LYS A 37 -21.18 -0.09 17.93
CA LYS A 37 -20.49 -1.11 17.10
C LYS A 37 -20.43 -0.74 15.61
N LYS A 38 -21.52 -0.19 15.04
CA LYS A 38 -21.59 0.25 13.62
C LYS A 38 -20.61 1.40 13.31
N LYS A 39 -20.43 2.34 14.25
CA LYS A 39 -19.54 3.50 14.08
C LYS A 39 -18.08 3.09 14.24
N ILE A 40 -17.80 2.17 15.17
CA ILE A 40 -16.48 1.54 15.33
C ILE A 40 -16.05 0.86 14.03
N ALA A 41 -16.89 -0.05 13.50
CA ALA A 41 -16.59 -0.76 12.27
C ALA A 41 -16.34 0.17 11.06
N LYS A 42 -17.03 1.32 10.98
CA LYS A 42 -16.78 2.31 9.91
C LYS A 42 -15.47 3.09 10.11
N ARG A 43 -15.06 3.35 11.36
CA ARG A 43 -13.85 4.11 11.68
C ARG A 43 -12.57 3.28 11.58
N SER A 44 -12.66 1.98 11.82
CA SER A 44 -11.52 1.06 11.69
C SER A 44 -11.19 0.70 10.24
N LYS A 45 -12.05 1.02 9.27
CA LYS A 45 -11.80 0.73 7.85
C LYS A 45 -10.62 1.52 7.32
N ILE A 46 -9.68 0.82 6.70
CA ILE A 46 -8.49 1.39 6.07
C ILE A 46 -8.71 1.50 4.55
N LYS A 47 -8.22 2.57 3.93
CA LYS A 47 -8.12 2.65 2.47
C LYS A 47 -6.65 2.52 2.09
N SER A 48 -6.31 1.48 1.32
CA SER A 48 -4.95 1.24 0.83
C SER A 48 -4.75 1.79 -0.59
N PHE A 49 -3.49 2.05 -0.93
CA PHE A 49 -3.05 2.35 -2.30
C PHE A 49 -1.83 1.50 -2.65
N VAL A 50 -1.66 1.27 -3.96
CA VAL A 50 -0.47 0.66 -4.56
C VAL A 50 -0.07 1.56 -5.72
N LYS A 51 1.16 2.09 -5.71
CA LYS A 51 1.68 3.05 -6.70
C LYS A 51 3.19 2.89 -6.87
N VAL A 52 3.67 3.20 -8.06
CA VAL A 52 5.10 3.35 -8.34
C VAL A 52 5.50 4.81 -8.10
N TYR A 53 6.55 5.02 -7.30
CA TYR A 53 7.12 6.33 -7.01
C TYR A 53 8.58 6.38 -7.42
N ASN A 54 9.03 7.52 -7.95
CA ASN A 54 10.44 7.82 -8.07
C ASN A 54 11.04 7.94 -6.66
N TYR A 55 12.28 7.48 -6.45
CA TYR A 55 12.95 7.64 -5.16
C TYR A 55 13.09 9.09 -4.70
N ASN A 56 13.22 10.04 -5.62
CA ASN A 56 13.27 11.47 -5.29
C ASN A 56 11.99 11.96 -4.61
N HIS A 57 10.86 11.25 -4.77
CA HIS A 57 9.57 11.57 -4.16
C HIS A 57 9.32 10.78 -2.87
N LEU A 58 10.30 10.02 -2.40
CA LEU A 58 10.22 9.21 -1.19
C LEU A 58 11.21 9.75 -0.16
N MET A 59 10.69 10.09 1.02
CA MET A 59 11.54 10.34 2.18
C MET A 59 11.77 9.01 2.90
N PRO A 60 13.03 8.52 3.00
CA PRO A 60 13.31 7.30 3.74
C PRO A 60 13.09 7.51 5.24
N THR A 61 12.52 6.51 5.89
CA THR A 61 12.23 6.54 7.33
C THR A 61 12.92 5.38 8.03
N ARG A 62 13.34 5.57 9.29
CA ARG A 62 13.94 4.51 10.13
C ARG A 62 12.99 3.33 10.42
N TYR A 63 11.69 3.53 10.34
CA TYR A 63 10.70 2.49 10.64
C TYR A 63 10.58 1.47 9.51
N SER A 64 10.81 0.19 9.82
CA SER A 64 10.48 -0.93 8.94
C SER A 64 9.16 -1.55 9.38
N VAL A 65 8.29 -1.87 8.42
CA VAL A 65 7.01 -2.52 8.68
C VAL A 65 7.02 -3.85 7.94
N ASP A 66 7.15 -4.96 8.65
CA ASP A 66 7.23 -6.27 8.01
C ASP A 66 5.85 -6.89 7.78
N ILE A 67 5.30 -6.73 6.59
CA ILE A 67 4.01 -7.26 6.15
C ILE A 67 4.27 -8.37 5.12
N PRO A 68 3.91 -9.64 5.36
CA PRO A 68 4.04 -10.68 4.36
C PRO A 68 3.02 -10.46 3.23
N LEU A 69 3.36 -9.59 2.28
CA LEU A 69 2.61 -9.35 1.05
C LEU A 69 3.27 -10.16 -0.06
N ASP A 70 2.46 -10.94 -0.78
CA ASP A 70 2.95 -11.81 -1.83
C ASP A 70 3.49 -10.93 -2.97
N LYS A 71 4.80 -11.00 -3.19
CA LYS A 71 5.50 -10.25 -4.24
C LYS A 71 4.95 -10.57 -5.64
N THR A 72 4.27 -11.70 -5.79
CA THR A 72 3.57 -12.11 -7.01
C THR A 72 2.29 -11.31 -7.27
N VAL A 73 1.59 -10.87 -6.22
CA VAL A 73 0.31 -10.14 -6.36
C VAL A 73 0.52 -8.63 -6.44
N VAL A 74 1.63 -8.13 -5.89
CA VAL A 74 2.02 -6.71 -5.96
C VAL A 74 3.23 -6.59 -6.88
N ASN A 75 2.99 -6.76 -8.18
CA ASN A 75 4.00 -6.63 -9.24
C ASN A 75 3.73 -5.42 -10.16
N LYS A 76 4.68 -5.06 -11.03
CA LYS A 76 4.54 -3.98 -12.03
C LYS A 76 3.37 -4.21 -13.00
N ASP A 77 3.08 -5.46 -13.34
CA ASP A 77 2.02 -5.81 -14.31
C ASP A 77 0.62 -5.49 -13.79
N VAL A 78 0.46 -5.36 -12.47
CA VAL A 78 -0.78 -4.95 -11.81
C VAL A 78 -1.25 -3.57 -12.28
N PHE A 79 -0.35 -2.73 -12.78
CA PHE A 79 -0.70 -1.40 -13.29
C PHE A 79 -1.20 -1.40 -14.73
N ARG A 80 -0.98 -2.47 -15.51
CA ARG A 80 -1.48 -2.58 -16.88
C ARG A 80 -2.99 -2.77 -16.89
N ASP A 81 -3.51 -3.61 -15.98
CA ASP A 81 -4.95 -3.88 -15.88
C ASP A 81 -5.62 -3.24 -14.65
N PRO A 82 -6.70 -2.45 -14.84
CA PRO A 82 -7.46 -1.88 -13.73
C PRO A 82 -8.05 -2.92 -12.76
N ALA A 83 -8.37 -4.13 -13.25
CA ALA A 83 -8.91 -5.22 -12.44
C ALA A 83 -7.86 -5.77 -11.46
N LEU A 84 -6.63 -6.02 -11.94
CA LEU A 84 -5.51 -6.46 -11.11
C LEU A 84 -5.17 -5.38 -10.06
N LYS A 85 -5.17 -4.10 -10.46
CA LYS A 85 -4.99 -2.98 -9.52
C LYS A 85 -6.04 -2.91 -8.41
N ARG A 86 -7.28 -3.33 -8.68
CA ARG A 86 -8.33 -3.44 -7.64
C ARG A 86 -8.06 -4.63 -6.72
N LYS A 87 -7.62 -5.76 -7.27
CA LYS A 87 -7.28 -6.97 -6.50
C LYS A 87 -6.11 -6.72 -5.54
N ALA A 88 -5.01 -6.16 -6.04
CA ALA A 88 -3.84 -5.82 -5.21
C ALA A 88 -4.16 -4.82 -4.11
N ARG A 89 -5.00 -3.80 -4.39
CA ARG A 89 -5.48 -2.89 -3.34
C ARG A 89 -6.31 -3.60 -2.28
N ARG A 90 -7.20 -4.51 -2.69
CA ARG A 90 -8.04 -5.28 -1.75
C ARG A 90 -7.19 -6.17 -0.85
N GLU A 91 -6.21 -6.86 -1.40
CA GLU A 91 -5.30 -7.70 -0.61
C GLU A 91 -4.46 -6.87 0.35
N ALA A 92 -3.85 -5.78 -0.14
CA ALA A 92 -3.12 -4.85 0.71
C ALA A 92 -4.02 -4.33 1.85
N LYS A 93 -5.29 -4.01 1.57
CA LYS A 93 -6.25 -3.56 2.58
C LYS A 93 -6.44 -4.61 3.68
N VAL A 94 -6.65 -5.88 3.33
CA VAL A 94 -6.87 -6.96 4.31
C VAL A 94 -5.63 -7.12 5.19
N LYS A 95 -4.44 -7.22 4.60
CA LYS A 95 -3.17 -7.36 5.33
C LYS A 95 -2.82 -6.12 6.19
N PHE A 96 -3.30 -4.92 5.82
CA PHE A 96 -3.18 -3.72 6.66
C PHE A 96 -4.23 -3.65 7.77
N GLU A 97 -5.38 -4.32 7.65
CA GLU A 97 -6.45 -4.34 8.66
C GLU A 97 -6.29 -5.46 9.69
N GLU A 98 -5.58 -6.54 9.35
CA GLU A 98 -5.22 -7.64 10.27
C GLU A 98 -4.22 -7.22 11.36
N ARG A 99 -3.68 -6.00 11.27
CA ARG A 99 -2.60 -5.48 12.10
C ARG A 99 -2.96 -4.13 12.68
#